data_AF-A0A953SJ10-F1
#
_entry.id   AF-A0A953SJ10-F1
#
_cell.length_a   1.000
_cell.length_b   1.000
_cell.length_c   1.000
_cell.angle_alpha   90.00
_cell.angle_beta   90.00
_cell.angle_gamma   90.00
#
_symmetry.space_group_name_H-M   'P 1'
#
loop_
_entity.id
_entity.type
_entity.pdbx_description
1 polymer ?
#
loop_
_entity_poly.entity_id
_entity_poly.type
_entity_poly.pdbx_seq_one_letter_code
_entity_poly.pdbx_strand_id
1 'polypeptide(L)'
;AEDLGVADRCEIAAGDALGAAALARCPEGVHLIFFDPPYPLVLDPAQWPRVRDQLARLIAKLDDTGYAVFRTPWPFLHGEDGPEEDTRPVPRRIRDEEPEVDEIDLHRPGANRELYAVDLAIPGALGPETHDYGSMAVHLYMRDPGEAGPVSGFHG
;
A
#
# COMPACT_ATOMS: atom_id res chain seq x y z
N ALA A 1 3.39 29.60 5.76
CA ALA A 1 4.14 28.45 6.30
C ALA A 1 5.48 28.98 6.76
N GLU A 2 5.91 28.61 7.95
CA GLU A 2 7.21 28.98 8.51
C GLU A 2 8.20 27.86 8.17
N ASP A 3 9.36 28.19 7.60
CA ASP A 3 10.33 27.19 7.12
C ASP A 3 11.18 26.65 8.28
N LEU A 4 11.44 25.34 8.28
CA LEU A 4 12.26 24.66 9.31
C LEU A 4 13.76 25.00 9.24
N GLY A 5 14.21 25.78 8.24
CA GLY A 5 15.60 26.24 8.13
C GLY A 5 16.63 25.17 7.78
N VAL A 6 16.21 24.01 7.24
CA VAL A 6 17.08 22.86 6.93
C VAL A 6 17.27 22.60 5.43
N ALA A 7 16.98 23.60 4.59
CA ALA A 7 17.01 23.47 3.14
C ALA A 7 18.42 23.15 2.58
N ASP A 8 19.47 23.39 3.36
CA ASP A 8 20.87 23.03 3.03
C ASP A 8 21.18 21.53 3.18
N ARG A 9 20.32 20.79 3.90
CA ARG A 9 20.47 19.36 4.21
C ARG A 9 19.34 18.50 3.66
N CYS A 10 18.39 19.10 2.96
CA CYS A 10 17.22 18.42 2.43
C CYS A 10 17.06 18.75 0.94
N GLU A 11 16.97 17.72 0.12
CA GLU A 11 16.65 17.85 -1.30
C GLU A 11 15.19 17.45 -1.53
N ILE A 12 14.40 18.35 -2.13
CA ILE A 12 13.01 18.04 -2.49
C ILE A 12 12.98 17.40 -3.87
N ALA A 13 12.43 16.18 -3.92
CA ALA A 13 12.09 15.50 -5.16
C ALA A 13 10.59 15.65 -5.45
N ALA A 14 10.23 16.58 -6.35
CA ALA A 14 8.85 16.73 -6.80
C ALA A 14 8.50 15.65 -7.85
N GLY A 15 7.49 14.84 -7.56
CA GLY A 15 7.02 13.79 -8.47
C GLY A 15 6.07 12.81 -7.80
N ASP A 16 5.63 11.81 -8.56
CA ASP A 16 4.88 10.67 -8.02
C ASP A 16 5.82 9.79 -7.17
N ALA A 17 5.48 9.61 -5.90
CA ALA A 17 6.23 8.81 -4.93
C ALA A 17 6.26 7.31 -5.30
N LEU A 18 5.25 6.83 -6.02
CA LEU A 18 5.19 5.48 -6.59
C LEU A 18 5.72 5.43 -8.03
N GLY A 19 6.32 6.53 -8.50
CA GLY A 19 6.88 6.68 -9.84
C GLY A 19 8.40 6.51 -9.87
N ALA A 20 8.93 6.30 -11.08
CA ALA A 20 10.36 6.08 -11.30
C ALA A 20 11.22 7.31 -10.92
N ALA A 21 10.69 8.52 -11.03
CA ALA A 21 11.43 9.75 -10.76
C ALA A 21 11.84 9.90 -9.29
N ALA A 22 10.97 9.49 -8.36
CA ALA A 22 11.27 9.51 -6.92
C ALA A 22 12.38 8.51 -6.58
N LEU A 23 12.30 7.28 -7.13
CA LEU A 23 13.31 6.25 -6.92
C LEU A 23 14.68 6.62 -7.53
N ALA A 24 14.69 7.26 -8.69
CA ALA A 24 15.93 7.66 -9.37
C ALA A 24 16.74 8.72 -8.60
N ARG A 25 16.07 9.50 -7.76
CA ARG A 25 16.71 10.50 -6.87
C ARG A 25 17.06 9.95 -5.49
N CYS A 26 16.59 8.75 -5.16
CA CYS A 26 16.94 8.10 -3.91
C CYS A 26 18.41 7.62 -3.99
N PRO A 27 19.29 8.06 -3.07
CA PRO A 27 20.69 7.63 -3.06
C PRO A 27 20.81 6.13 -2.75
N GLU A 28 21.95 5.55 -3.12
CA GLU A 28 22.32 4.18 -2.75
C GLU A 28 22.91 4.13 -1.33
N GLY A 29 22.77 2.99 -0.65
CA GLY A 29 23.33 2.76 0.68
C GLY A 29 22.67 3.62 1.76
N VAL A 30 21.36 3.84 1.67
CA VAL A 30 20.62 4.61 2.66
C VAL A 30 20.39 3.79 3.93
N HIS A 31 20.54 4.43 5.09
CA HIS A 31 20.34 3.73 6.35
C HIS A 31 18.87 3.68 6.79
N LEU A 32 18.08 4.69 6.42
CA LEU A 32 16.68 4.80 6.81
C LEU A 32 15.81 5.27 5.65
N ILE A 33 14.69 4.58 5.44
CA ILE A 33 13.64 4.97 4.50
C ILE A 33 12.32 5.03 5.26
N PHE A 34 11.63 6.17 5.17
CA PHE A 34 10.24 6.28 5.62
C PHE A 34 9.31 6.14 4.42
N PHE A 35 8.42 5.16 4.47
CA PHE A 35 7.47 4.90 3.41
C PHE A 35 6.04 4.96 3.97
N ASP A 36 5.35 6.04 3.61
CA ASP A 36 4.04 6.38 4.13
C ASP A 36 3.02 6.59 3.00
N PRO A 37 2.58 5.51 2.35
CA PRO A 37 1.63 5.62 1.27
C PRO A 37 0.25 6.04 1.78
N PRO A 38 -0.55 6.76 0.97
CA PRO A 38 -1.95 7.01 1.27
C PRO A 38 -2.69 5.69 1.51
N TYR A 39 -3.37 5.56 2.65
CA TYR A 39 -4.10 4.34 3.01
C TYR A 39 -5.10 3.85 1.96
N PRO A 40 -5.80 4.71 1.20
CA PRO A 40 -6.65 4.23 0.11
C PRO A 40 -5.92 3.39 -0.94
N LEU A 41 -4.65 3.68 -1.23
CA LEU A 41 -3.85 2.88 -2.16
C LEU A 41 -3.41 1.54 -1.55
N VAL A 42 -3.23 1.52 -0.24
CA VAL A 42 -2.82 0.31 0.50
C VAL A 42 -4.00 -0.62 0.68
N LEU A 43 -5.20 -0.08 0.91
CA LEU A 43 -6.44 -0.84 1.12
C LEU A 43 -7.08 -1.34 -0.18
N ASP A 44 -6.75 -0.75 -1.32
CA ASP A 44 -7.22 -1.22 -2.63
C ASP A 44 -6.36 -2.40 -3.11
N PRO A 45 -6.91 -3.62 -3.22
CA PRO A 45 -6.16 -4.79 -3.68
C PRO A 45 -5.57 -4.61 -5.08
N ALA A 46 -6.20 -3.80 -5.95
CA ALA A 46 -5.70 -3.53 -7.29
C ALA A 46 -4.47 -2.61 -7.29
N GLN A 47 -4.31 -1.76 -6.27
CA GLN A 47 -3.17 -0.85 -6.13
C GLN A 47 -2.05 -1.42 -5.25
N TRP A 48 -2.38 -2.36 -4.35
CA TRP A 48 -1.40 -2.96 -3.44
C TRP A 48 -0.12 -3.49 -4.11
N PRO A 49 -0.17 -4.22 -5.25
CA PRO A 49 1.04 -4.68 -5.94
C PRO A 49 1.99 -3.53 -6.30
N ARG A 50 1.44 -2.38 -6.73
CA ARG A 50 2.24 -1.21 -7.08
C ARG A 50 2.97 -0.62 -5.88
N VAL A 51 2.28 -0.56 -4.72
CA VAL A 51 2.87 -0.09 -3.46
C VAL A 51 3.98 -1.03 -3.02
N ARG A 52 3.71 -2.35 -3.06
CA ARG A 52 4.65 -3.40 -2.69
C ARG A 52 5.92 -3.39 -3.54
N ASP A 53 5.78 -3.27 -4.85
CA ASP A 53 6.90 -3.24 -5.79
C ASP A 53 7.78 -2.00 -5.60
N GLN A 54 7.17 -0.84 -5.31
CA GLN A 54 7.93 0.36 -5.01
C GLN A 54 8.69 0.23 -3.68
N LEU A 55 8.05 -0.32 -2.65
CA LEU A 55 8.69 -0.57 -1.36
C LEU A 55 9.88 -1.54 -1.52
N ALA A 56 9.72 -2.62 -2.29
CA ALA A 56 10.83 -3.55 -2.59
C ALA A 56 12.02 -2.84 -3.26
N ARG A 57 11.75 -1.98 -4.25
CA ARG A 57 12.80 -1.20 -4.93
C ARG A 57 13.49 -0.20 -4.01
N LEU A 58 12.76 0.39 -3.06
CA LEU A 58 13.33 1.27 -2.05
C LEU A 58 14.18 0.48 -1.04
N ILE A 59 13.70 -0.68 -0.58
CA ILE A 59 14.47 -1.58 0.30
C ILE A 59 15.80 -1.98 -0.34
N ALA A 60 15.83 -2.19 -1.67
CA ALA A 60 17.07 -2.48 -2.39
C ALA A 60 18.13 -1.35 -2.32
N LYS A 61 17.72 -0.11 -2.00
CA LYS A 61 18.63 1.03 -1.79
C LYS A 61 19.27 1.04 -0.41
N LEU A 62 18.79 0.22 0.54
CA LEU A 62 19.32 0.18 1.89
C LEU A 62 20.76 -0.36 1.92
N ASP A 63 21.54 0.16 2.86
CA ASP A 63 22.75 -0.51 3.32
C ASP A 63 22.43 -1.79 4.11
N ASP A 64 23.44 -2.61 4.40
CA ASP A 64 23.28 -3.93 5.04
C ASP A 64 22.72 -3.87 6.48
N THR A 65 22.70 -2.69 7.08
CA THR A 65 22.20 -2.44 8.45
C THR A 65 20.98 -1.52 8.49
N GLY A 66 20.52 -1.06 7.32
CA GLY A 66 19.46 -0.09 7.19
C GLY A 66 18.07 -0.68 7.33
N TYR A 67 17.11 0.20 7.60
CA TYR A 67 15.70 -0.16 7.77
C TYR A 67 14.78 0.69 6.90
N ALA A 68 13.76 0.03 6.32
CA ALA A 68 12.58 0.68 5.79
C ALA A 68 11.45 0.62 6.81
N VAL A 69 10.86 1.77 7.08
CA VAL A 69 9.71 1.96 7.97
C VAL A 69 8.46 2.13 7.10
N PHE A 70 7.60 1.12 7.09
CA PHE A 70 6.36 1.11 6.30
C PHE A 70 5.13 1.25 7.21
N ARG A 71 4.29 2.25 6.94
CA ARG A 71 3.05 2.48 7.70
C ARG A 71 1.81 1.98 6.96
N THR A 72 0.93 1.31 7.71
CA THR A 72 -0.34 0.79 7.21
C THR A 72 -1.48 1.10 8.18
N PRO A 73 -2.73 1.10 7.70
CA PRO A 73 -3.88 0.96 8.60
C PRO A 73 -3.83 -0.39 9.33
N TRP A 74 -4.35 -0.42 10.55
CA TRP A 74 -4.42 -1.63 11.36
C TRP A 74 -5.85 -1.88 11.87
N PRO A 75 -6.40 -3.10 11.74
CA PRO A 75 -5.81 -4.26 11.05
C PRO A 75 -5.70 -4.03 9.54
N PHE A 76 -4.65 -4.57 8.93
CA PHE A 76 -4.45 -4.44 7.49
C PHE A 76 -5.18 -5.56 6.74
N LEU A 77 -6.40 -5.25 6.29
CA LEU A 77 -7.30 -6.18 5.63
C LEU A 77 -7.67 -5.68 4.22
N HIS A 78 -7.81 -6.62 3.30
CA HIS A 78 -8.41 -6.41 1.99
C HIS A 78 -9.77 -7.09 1.92
N GLY A 79 -10.68 -6.51 1.12
CA GLY A 79 -11.98 -7.11 0.84
C GLY A 79 -12.03 -7.61 -0.59
N GLU A 80 -12.53 -8.82 -0.78
CA GLU A 80 -13.03 -9.26 -2.08
C GLU A 80 -14.51 -8.90 -2.19
N ASP A 81 -14.89 -8.32 -3.33
CA ASP A 81 -16.29 -8.24 -3.68
C ASP A 81 -16.78 -9.68 -3.93
N GLY A 82 -17.66 -10.18 -3.05
CA GLY A 82 -18.32 -11.45 -3.27
C GLY A 82 -19.05 -11.46 -4.62
N PRO A 83 -19.37 -12.64 -5.18
CA PRO A 83 -20.06 -12.72 -6.46
C PRO A 83 -21.31 -11.82 -6.39
N GLU A 84 -21.38 -10.87 -7.32
CA GLU A 84 -22.51 -9.96 -7.46
C GLU A 84 -23.78 -10.82 -7.47
N GLU A 85 -24.54 -10.77 -6.38
CA GLU A 85 -25.77 -11.53 -6.28
C GLU A 85 -26.64 -11.04 -7.41
N ASP A 86 -26.99 -11.97 -8.30
CA ASP A 86 -27.74 -11.70 -9.52
C ASP A 86 -29.10 -11.09 -9.16
N THR A 87 -29.12 -9.76 -9.05
CA THR A 87 -30.32 -8.97 -8.77
C THR A 87 -31.19 -8.85 -10.02
N ARG A 88 -31.19 -9.85 -10.91
CA ARG A 88 -32.23 -9.97 -11.94
C ARG A 88 -33.58 -9.77 -11.24
N PRO A 89 -34.32 -8.71 -11.57
CA PRO A 89 -35.60 -8.45 -10.94
C PRO A 89 -36.47 -9.68 -11.17
N VAL A 90 -36.92 -10.30 -10.08
CA VAL A 90 -37.91 -11.38 -10.16
C VAL A 90 -39.07 -10.80 -10.96
N PRO A 91 -39.46 -11.38 -12.12
CA PRO A 91 -40.49 -10.77 -12.94
C PRO A 91 -41.79 -10.75 -12.14
N ARG A 92 -42.14 -9.57 -11.61
CA ARG A 92 -43.45 -9.32 -11.02
C ARG A 92 -44.46 -9.58 -12.14
N ARG A 93 -45.38 -10.53 -11.92
CA ARG A 93 -46.54 -10.71 -12.79
C ARG A 93 -47.28 -9.37 -12.82
N ILE A 94 -47.19 -8.67 -13.95
CA ILE A 94 -47.86 -7.39 -14.16
C ILE A 94 -49.36 -7.66 -14.08
N ARG A 95 -49.98 -7.10 -13.03
CA ARG A 95 -51.40 -6.76 -13.00
C ARG A 95 -51.40 -5.23 -13.01
N ASP A 96 -52.05 -4.65 -14.01
CA ASP A 96 -51.96 -3.24 -14.40
C ASP A 96 -52.26 -2.26 -13.25
N GLU A 97 -51.24 -1.77 -12.54
CA GLU A 97 -51.31 -0.58 -11.67
C GLU A 97 -49.96 0.18 -11.74
N GLU A 98 -50.02 1.51 -11.64
CA GLU A 98 -49.06 2.56 -12.08
C GLU A 98 -47.59 2.40 -11.60
N PRO A 99 -46.59 2.97 -12.34
CA PRO A 99 -45.18 2.81 -11.99
C PRO A 99 -44.81 3.60 -10.73
N GLU A 100 -44.55 2.85 -9.66
CA GLU A 100 -43.91 3.33 -8.43
C GLU A 100 -42.44 3.69 -8.77
N VAL A 101 -42.05 4.94 -8.54
CA VAL A 101 -40.66 5.39 -8.66
C VAL A 101 -39.87 4.78 -7.50
N ASP A 102 -39.05 3.77 -7.80
CA ASP A 102 -38.12 3.19 -6.82
C ASP A 102 -37.18 4.29 -6.29
N GLU A 103 -37.36 4.66 -5.02
CA GLU A 103 -36.39 5.47 -4.29
C GLU A 103 -35.04 4.73 -4.28
N ILE A 104 -33.98 5.37 -4.75
CA ILE A 104 -32.62 4.82 -4.67
C ILE A 104 -32.22 4.79 -3.20
N ASP A 105 -32.35 3.62 -2.59
CA ASP A 105 -31.91 3.37 -1.22
C ASP A 105 -30.37 3.40 -1.16
N LEU A 106 -29.82 4.57 -0.80
CA LEU A 106 -28.39 4.81 -0.53
C LEU A 106 -27.89 4.03 0.71
N HIS A 107 -28.75 3.26 1.39
CA HIS A 107 -28.44 2.46 2.58
C HIS A 107 -28.65 0.96 2.38
N ARG A 108 -28.74 0.48 1.13
CA ARG A 108 -28.68 -0.97 0.90
C ARG A 108 -27.36 -1.49 1.48
N PRO A 109 -27.38 -2.42 2.46
CA PRO A 109 -26.17 -3.01 2.99
C PRO A 109 -25.48 -3.74 1.83
N GLY A 110 -24.44 -3.10 1.29
CA GLY A 110 -23.68 -3.61 0.16
C GLY A 110 -23.09 -4.96 0.51
N ALA A 111 -23.11 -5.84 -0.49
CA ALA A 111 -22.44 -7.13 -0.62
C ALA A 111 -21.62 -7.60 0.59
N ASN A 112 -21.86 -8.84 1.02
CA ASN A 112 -21.02 -9.57 1.97
C ASN A 112 -19.55 -9.57 1.48
N ARG A 113 -18.76 -8.57 1.91
CA ARG A 113 -17.34 -8.45 1.59
C ARG A 113 -16.57 -9.33 2.54
N GLU A 114 -15.99 -10.40 2.01
CA GLU A 114 -15.09 -11.25 2.77
C GLU A 114 -13.77 -10.50 2.97
N LEU A 115 -13.41 -10.26 4.23
CA LEU A 115 -12.17 -9.58 4.59
C LEU A 115 -11.07 -10.61 4.87
N TYR A 116 -9.91 -10.45 4.26
CA TYR A 116 -8.75 -11.29 4.48
C TYR A 116 -7.51 -10.47 4.86
N ALA A 117 -6.61 -11.08 5.61
CA ALA A 117 -5.35 -10.47 6.02
C ALA A 117 -4.41 -10.35 4.81
N VAL A 118 -3.76 -9.19 4.68
CA VAL A 118 -2.84 -8.93 3.58
C VAL A 118 -1.49 -9.59 3.86
N ASP A 119 -0.91 -10.24 2.83
CA ASP A 119 0.47 -10.71 2.87
C ASP A 119 1.44 -9.52 2.84
N LEU A 120 2.23 -9.41 3.89
CA LEU A 120 3.22 -8.35 4.12
C LEU A 120 4.64 -8.76 3.71
N ALA A 121 4.84 -9.95 3.16
CA ALA A 121 6.13 -10.35 2.62
C ALA A 121 6.53 -9.42 1.44
N ILE A 122 7.77 -8.93 1.46
CA ILE A 122 8.32 -8.08 0.42
C ILE A 122 9.52 -8.80 -0.22
N PRO A 123 9.55 -8.96 -1.56
CA PRO A 123 10.70 -9.54 -2.24
C PRO A 123 11.99 -8.76 -1.94
N GLY A 124 13.09 -9.49 -1.68
CA GLY A 124 14.39 -8.92 -1.34
C GLY A 124 14.48 -8.32 0.05
N ALA A 125 13.54 -8.62 0.95
CA ALA A 125 13.48 -8.05 2.29
C ALA A 125 13.43 -9.12 3.40
N LEU A 126 14.11 -8.83 4.51
CA LEU A 126 13.92 -9.51 5.78
C LEU A 126 12.83 -8.78 6.57
N GLY A 127 11.89 -9.54 7.16
CA GLY A 127 10.80 -9.00 7.98
C GLY A 127 9.39 -9.31 7.42
N PRO A 128 8.36 -8.56 7.85
CA PRO A 128 8.45 -7.42 8.77
C PRO A 128 8.50 -7.80 10.25
N GLU A 129 9.18 -6.98 11.04
CA GLU A 129 8.82 -6.78 12.45
C GLU A 129 7.66 -5.79 12.53
N THR A 130 6.56 -6.14 13.21
CA THR A 130 5.32 -5.34 13.22
C THR A 130 5.00 -4.83 14.62
N HIS A 131 4.73 -3.53 14.72
CA HIS A 131 4.32 -2.84 15.94
C HIS A 131 2.97 -2.15 15.73
N ASP A 132 2.00 -2.41 16.59
CA ASP A 132 0.65 -1.84 16.50
C ASP A 132 0.50 -0.55 17.33
N TYR A 133 -0.24 0.40 16.76
CA TYR A 133 -0.51 1.73 17.33
C TYR A 133 -1.98 2.09 17.12
N GLY A 134 -2.88 1.26 17.64
CA GLY A 134 -4.33 1.45 17.50
C GLY A 134 -4.79 1.19 16.07
N SER A 135 -5.11 2.25 15.32
CA SER A 135 -5.58 2.16 13.93
C SER A 135 -4.45 2.12 12.88
N MET A 136 -3.20 2.06 13.31
CA MET A 136 -2.01 2.03 12.46
C MET A 136 -1.05 0.94 12.93
N ALA A 137 -0.30 0.35 12.01
CA ALA A 137 0.88 -0.44 12.31
C ALA A 137 2.12 0.13 11.63
N VAL A 138 3.27 -0.10 12.25
CA VAL A 138 4.60 0.14 11.66
C VAL A 138 5.25 -1.21 11.39
N HIS A 139 5.70 -1.39 10.16
CA HIS A 139 6.42 -2.57 9.71
C HIS A 139 7.86 -2.19 9.39
N LEU A 140 8.80 -2.88 10.03
CA LEU A 140 10.24 -2.69 9.83
C LEU A 140 10.78 -3.78 8.92
N TYR A 141 11.43 -3.39 7.84
CA TYR A 141 12.08 -4.28 6.90
C TYR A 141 13.57 -3.95 6.79
N MET A 142 14.39 -4.98 6.62
CA MET A 142 15.79 -4.84 6.20
C MET A 142 15.94 -5.40 4.78
N ARG A 143 17.01 -5.01 4.09
CA ARG A 143 17.39 -5.66 2.84
C ARG A 143 17.87 -7.08 3.09
N ASP A 144 17.40 -8.05 2.30
CA ASP A 144 17.92 -9.41 2.33
C ASP A 144 19.19 -9.53 1.46
N PRO A 145 20.37 -9.80 2.06
CA PRO A 145 21.60 -9.99 1.31
C PRO A 145 21.62 -11.29 0.47
N GLY A 146 20.72 -12.24 0.75
CA GLY A 146 20.64 -13.53 0.06
C GLY A 146 19.85 -13.52 -1.26
N GLU A 147 18.89 -12.60 -1.41
CA GLU A 147 18.12 -12.42 -2.66
C GLU A 147 18.68 -11.30 -3.56
N ALA A 148 19.47 -10.38 -3.00
CA ALA A 148 20.20 -9.42 -3.80
C ALA A 148 21.33 -10.17 -4.56
N GLY A 149 21.21 -10.29 -5.88
CA GLY A 149 22.29 -10.80 -6.74
C GLY A 149 23.64 -10.13 -6.41
N PRO A 150 24.77 -10.80 -6.71
CA PRO A 150 26.08 -10.48 -6.13
C PRO A 150 26.40 -8.99 -6.26
N VAL A 151 26.49 -8.31 -5.12
CA VAL A 151 27.07 -6.97 -5.02
C VAL A 151 28.53 -7.09 -5.45
N SER A 152 28.84 -6.54 -6.63
CA SER A 152 30.23 -6.40 -7.07
C SER A 152 30.96 -5.51 -6.06
N GLY A 153 31.80 -6.15 -5.24
CA GLY A 153 32.52 -5.50 -4.16
C GLY A 153 33.30 -4.29 -4.64
N PHE A 154 33.11 -3.17 -3.96
CA PHE A 154 33.95 -1.99 -4.11
C PHE A 154 35.20 -2.21 -3.25
N HIS A 155 36.33 -2.52 -3.88
CA HIS A 155 37.65 -2.33 -3.30
C HIS A 155 38.18 -0.98 -3.80
N GLY A 156 38.37 -0.04 -2.87
CA GLY A 156 39.02 1.25 -3.09
C GLY A 156 39.54 1.80 -1.79
#